data_AF-A0A815MN83-F1
#
_entry.id   AF-A0A815MN83-F1
#
_cell.length_a   1.000
_cell.length_b   1.000
_cell.length_c   1.000
_cell.angle_alpha   90.00
_cell.angle_beta   90.00
_cell.angle_gamma   90.00
#
_symmetry.space_group_name_H-M   'P 1'
#
loop_
_entity.id
_entity.type
_entity.pdbx_description
1 polymer ?
#
loop_
_entity_poly.entity_id
_entity_poly.type
_entity_poly.pdbx_seq_one_letter_code
_entity_poly.pdbx_strand_id
1 'polypeptide(L)'
;MFHMAFAQILKDYYLIIIHENPIIFEQISTKIISSYRCRSIVELFSNRHILKRVKYYHIPCQKYVELNCFYDEVHICLCTRDRQANCFEFDHNMKYDCNGSNFYEHQGNCFLDDDKCPTSAFCACPNCYFGSKCQFSTKGSTLSLDIILGYHIRSSNGLNQQQIIIKIAIMLFIVIFVFGSINAFLSFQTFRQKHIQNVGCVIYLYASSIISMIIIIFLALKFSFLLLIHIGSITNRTFYYIQCLSIDFLLRSLLCTNDWLSAFVAIERAMNVVKGVKFNKTKSKQLAKWMILIIMVFISITFIYDPLHRNLVDDEEEQRVWCVTKYSSSMQTVDWIMNIFHFSLPLLINFISSLVIIFILARTRSKSQKTKSYEEHLFEQIKYHKHLCKFV
;
A
#
# COMPACT_ATOMS: atom_id res chain seq x y z
N MET A 1 32.24 23.54 21.62
CA MET A 1 30.87 23.12 22.00
C MET A 1 30.62 21.83 21.26
N PHE A 2 30.39 20.72 21.96
CA PHE A 2 30.22 19.42 21.31
C PHE A 2 28.73 19.24 20.97
N HIS A 3 28.44 18.85 19.73
CA HIS A 3 27.10 18.42 19.32
C HIS A 3 27.01 16.90 19.43
N MET A 4 26.03 16.42 20.18
CA MET A 4 25.87 15.00 20.49
C MET A 4 24.44 14.58 20.17
N ALA A 5 24.28 13.41 19.56
CA ALA A 5 22.97 12.84 19.28
C ALA A 5 22.87 11.41 19.80
N PHE A 6 21.78 11.11 20.49
CA PHE A 6 21.44 9.80 21.00
C PHE A 6 20.12 9.34 20.40
N ALA A 7 19.98 8.05 20.06
CA ALA A 7 18.66 7.47 19.82
C ALA A 7 18.29 6.51 20.95
N GLN A 8 17.03 6.56 21.34
CA GLN A 8 16.42 5.55 22.19
C GLN A 8 15.66 4.56 21.31
N ILE A 9 16.01 3.28 21.39
CA ILE A 9 15.28 2.19 20.74
C ILE A 9 14.80 1.24 21.82
N LEU A 10 13.47 1.07 21.92
CA LEU A 10 12.79 0.34 22.99
C LEU A 10 13.08 0.95 24.38
N LYS A 11 14.19 0.55 25.01
CA LYS A 11 14.63 1.00 26.34
C LYS A 11 16.12 1.26 26.45
N ASP A 12 16.87 1.07 25.36
CA ASP A 12 18.32 1.24 25.31
C ASP A 12 18.68 2.52 24.56
N TYR A 13 19.73 3.20 25.03
CA TYR A 13 20.29 4.36 24.36
C TYR A 13 21.45 3.97 23.45
N TYR A 14 21.54 4.61 22.30
CA TYR A 14 22.62 4.44 21.34
C TYR A 14 23.23 5.79 21.05
N LEU A 15 24.55 5.89 21.14
CA LEU A 15 25.30 7.08 20.78
C LEU A 15 25.51 7.11 19.27
N ILE A 16 24.93 8.10 18.60
CA ILE A 16 24.90 8.14 17.14
C ILE A 16 25.91 9.13 16.58
N ILE A 17 26.05 10.31 17.22
CA ILE A 17 26.91 11.38 16.72
C ILE A 17 27.63 12.03 17.91
N ILE A 18 28.93 12.25 17.74
CA ILE A 18 29.73 13.19 18.53
C ILE A 18 30.51 14.05 17.54
N HIS A 19 30.26 15.36 17.52
CA HIS A 19 30.97 16.28 16.63
C HIS A 19 31.53 17.47 17.42
N GLU A 20 32.78 17.84 17.15
CA GLU A 20 33.50 18.94 17.81
C GLU A 20 33.20 20.32 17.21
N ASN A 21 32.82 20.34 15.93
CA ASN A 21 32.49 21.56 15.20
C ASN A 21 30.96 21.77 15.10
N PRO A 22 30.47 23.01 14.97
CA PRO A 22 29.07 23.25 14.64
C PRO A 22 28.75 22.58 13.31
N ILE A 23 27.70 21.75 13.30
CA ILE A 23 27.26 21.01 12.10
C ILE A 23 26.61 22.01 11.15
N ILE A 24 27.41 22.62 10.29
CA ILE A 24 26.92 23.48 9.20
C ILE A 24 26.53 22.56 8.05
N PHE A 25 25.25 22.17 7.99
CA PHE A 25 24.59 21.59 6.81
C PHE A 25 25.26 20.35 6.17
N GLU A 26 25.64 19.34 6.96
CA GLU A 26 25.87 18.00 6.41
C GLU A 26 24.72 17.06 6.78
N GLN A 27 24.12 16.41 5.77
CA GLN A 27 23.15 15.34 5.97
C GLN A 27 23.89 14.13 6.54
N ILE A 28 23.87 13.95 7.86
CA ILE A 28 24.58 12.84 8.53
C ILE A 28 23.74 11.57 8.40
N SER A 29 24.12 10.69 7.46
CA SER A 29 23.60 9.33 7.39
C SER A 29 24.46 8.41 8.26
N THR A 30 23.84 7.80 9.26
CA THR A 30 24.51 6.94 10.24
C THR A 30 23.75 5.63 10.40
N LYS A 31 24.49 4.55 10.64
CA LYS A 31 23.92 3.22 10.87
C LYS A 31 24.03 2.90 12.35
N ILE A 32 22.93 2.46 12.95
CA ILE A 32 22.91 2.04 14.35
C ILE A 32 23.45 0.61 14.42
N ILE A 33 24.61 0.46 15.07
CA ILE A 33 25.30 -0.82 15.29
C ILE A 33 25.28 -1.10 16.79
N SER A 34 25.26 -2.38 17.19
CA SER A 34 25.23 -2.78 18.61
C SER A 34 26.41 -2.24 19.43
N SER A 35 27.55 -1.97 18.80
CA SER A 35 28.72 -1.34 19.43
C SER A 35 28.50 0.10 19.90
N TYR A 36 27.45 0.76 19.41
CA TYR A 36 27.08 2.13 19.80
C TYR A 36 26.10 2.17 20.97
N ARG A 37 25.68 1.00 21.50
CA ARG A 37 24.78 0.92 22.65
C ARG A 37 25.46 1.45 23.90
N CYS A 38 24.86 2.46 24.51
CA CYS A 38 25.18 2.90 25.85
C CYS A 38 24.60 1.90 26.85
N ARG A 39 25.44 1.36 27.73
CA ARG A 39 24.99 0.37 28.73
C ARG A 39 24.43 1.07 29.96
N SER A 40 23.48 0.43 30.64
CA SER A 40 23.01 0.94 31.94
C SER A 40 24.10 0.78 33.00
N ILE A 41 24.25 1.75 33.90
CA ILE A 41 25.21 1.69 35.00
C ILE A 41 24.98 0.47 35.90
N VAL A 42 23.74 0.00 36.00
CA VAL A 42 23.35 -1.19 36.78
C VAL A 42 23.99 -2.46 36.20
N GLU A 43 24.18 -2.51 34.88
CA GLU A 43 24.87 -3.62 34.20
C GLU A 43 26.40 -3.56 34.41
N LEU A 44 26.94 -2.37 34.63
CA LEU A 44 28.38 -2.12 34.71
C LEU A 44 28.92 -2.17 36.14
N PHE A 45 28.09 -1.84 37.13
CA PHE A 45 28.50 -1.65 38.51
C PHE A 45 27.39 -2.06 39.50
N SER A 46 27.72 -2.92 40.47
CA SER A 46 26.74 -3.39 41.46
C SER A 46 26.35 -2.30 42.46
N ASN A 47 25.04 -2.29 42.78
CA ASN A 47 24.26 -1.21 43.35
C ASN A 47 24.87 -0.52 44.59
N ARG A 48 25.27 0.75 44.45
CA ARG A 48 25.51 1.70 45.54
C ARG A 48 24.62 2.93 45.35
N HIS A 49 24.23 3.60 46.44
CA HIS A 49 23.44 4.85 46.41
C HIS A 49 24.02 5.88 45.43
N ILE A 50 23.13 6.58 44.70
CA ILE A 50 23.42 7.54 43.61
C ILE A 50 24.58 8.50 43.94
N LEU A 51 24.55 9.19 45.09
CA LEU A 51 25.59 10.16 45.48
C LEU A 51 26.99 9.55 45.68
N LYS A 52 27.05 8.27 46.06
CA LYS A 52 28.33 7.54 46.17
C LYS A 52 28.75 6.98 44.82
N ARG A 53 27.82 6.78 43.89
CA ARG A 53 28.03 6.19 42.56
C ARG A 53 28.78 7.15 41.63
N VAL A 54 28.41 8.44 41.64
CA VAL A 54 29.01 9.49 40.78
C VAL A 54 30.55 9.55 40.91
N LYS A 55 31.09 9.36 42.12
CA LYS A 55 32.55 9.35 42.37
C LYS A 55 33.29 8.24 41.61
N TYR A 56 32.58 7.20 41.19
CA TYR A 56 33.15 6.02 40.53
C TYR A 56 32.80 5.94 39.04
N TYR A 57 32.22 6.99 38.45
CA TYR A 57 31.83 6.98 37.04
C TYR A 57 32.99 6.85 36.08
N HIS A 58 34.21 7.20 36.50
CA HIS A 58 35.41 6.94 35.71
C HIS A 58 35.79 5.44 35.66
N ILE A 59 35.39 4.61 36.64
CA ILE A 59 35.78 3.20 36.71
C ILE A 59 35.25 2.39 35.51
N PRO A 60 33.96 2.47 35.11
CA PRO A 60 33.48 1.80 33.91
C PRO A 60 34.30 2.13 32.65
N CYS A 61 34.66 3.40 32.44
CA CYS A 61 35.47 3.81 31.29
C CYS A 61 36.90 3.27 31.32
N GLN A 62 37.46 3.07 32.52
CA GLN A 62 38.79 2.46 32.70
C GLN A 62 38.76 0.94 32.52
N LYS A 63 37.71 0.29 33.00
CA LYS A 63 37.57 -1.17 32.99
C LYS A 63 37.14 -1.72 31.63
N TYR A 64 36.28 -1.01 30.91
CA TYR A 64 35.74 -1.45 29.62
C TYR A 64 36.27 -0.57 28.49
N VAL A 65 37.33 -1.04 27.83
CA VAL A 65 38.06 -0.34 26.77
C VAL A 65 37.18 0.02 25.57
N GLU A 66 36.15 -0.77 25.30
CA GLU A 66 35.22 -0.57 24.17
C GLU A 66 33.97 0.25 24.55
N LEU A 67 33.85 0.69 25.81
CA LEU A 67 32.70 1.44 26.28
C LEU A 67 32.82 2.91 25.86
N ASN A 68 31.93 3.34 24.96
CA ASN A 68 31.86 4.73 24.51
C ASN A 68 30.95 5.59 25.40
N CYS A 69 29.87 5.00 25.92
CA CYS A 69 28.87 5.70 26.72
C CYS A 69 28.14 4.76 27.69
N PHE A 70 27.58 5.33 28.75
CA PHE A 70 26.68 4.66 29.68
C PHE A 70 25.70 5.65 30.30
N TYR A 71 24.64 5.17 30.93
CA TYR A 71 23.62 6.04 31.53
C TYR A 71 23.12 5.49 32.87
N ASP A 72 22.61 6.37 33.72
CA ASP A 72 21.96 6.04 34.99
C ASP A 72 20.50 6.53 34.98
N GLU A 73 19.91 6.79 36.16
CA GLU A 73 18.54 7.26 36.30
C GLU A 73 18.34 8.76 35.98
N VAL A 74 19.42 9.55 35.93
CA VAL A 74 19.41 11.03 35.84
C VAL A 74 20.54 11.62 34.97
N HIS A 75 21.52 10.84 34.54
CA HIS A 75 22.68 11.26 33.77
C HIS A 75 22.95 10.33 32.60
N ILE A 76 23.48 10.91 31.53
CA ILE A 76 24.19 10.20 30.46
C ILE A 76 25.66 10.59 30.54
N CYS A 77 26.52 9.58 30.40
CA CYS A 77 27.97 9.70 30.52
C CYS A 77 28.68 9.22 29.25
N LEU A 78 29.70 9.97 28.84
CA LEU A 78 30.61 9.63 27.75
C LEU A 78 31.99 9.29 28.28
N CYS A 79 32.62 8.26 27.73
CA CYS A 79 33.99 7.92 28.04
C CYS A 79 34.95 8.66 27.11
N THR A 80 35.80 9.51 27.67
CA THR A 80 36.83 10.24 26.92
C THR A 80 37.99 9.32 26.54
N ARG A 81 38.87 9.82 25.64
CA ARG A 81 40.11 9.12 25.26
C ARG A 81 41.02 8.87 26.47
N ASP A 82 40.99 9.77 27.46
CA ASP A 82 41.72 9.65 28.73
C ASP A 82 41.06 8.70 29.73
N ARG A 83 40.04 7.94 29.29
CA ARG A 83 39.28 6.98 30.10
C ARG A 83 38.60 7.61 31.30
N GLN A 84 38.19 8.87 31.18
CA GLN A 84 37.38 9.55 32.17
C GLN A 84 35.93 9.63 31.68
N ALA A 85 34.97 9.44 32.58
CA ALA A 85 33.58 9.73 32.30
C ALA A 85 33.32 11.24 32.36
N ASN A 86 32.67 11.76 31.32
CA ASN A 86 32.07 13.09 31.29
C ASN A 86 30.56 12.93 31.27
N CYS A 87 29.88 13.37 32.33
CA CYS A 87 28.47 13.12 32.56
C CYS A 87 27.68 14.41 32.62
N PHE A 88 26.48 14.39 32.05
CA PHE A 88 25.54 15.51 32.07
C PHE A 88 24.17 15.01 32.49
N GLU A 89 23.41 15.88 33.14
CA GLU A 89 22.04 15.61 33.55
C GLU A 89 21.16 15.41 32.30
N PHE A 90 20.32 14.39 32.32
CA PHE A 90 19.47 14.03 31.20
C PHE A 90 18.13 13.53 31.73
N ASP A 91 17.05 14.24 31.40
CA ASP A 91 15.70 13.81 31.76
C ASP A 91 15.21 12.71 30.80
N HIS A 92 15.30 11.47 31.24
CA HIS A 92 14.84 10.30 30.50
C HIS A 92 13.31 10.26 30.27
N ASN A 93 12.54 11.09 30.99
CA ASN A 93 11.08 11.17 30.88
C ASN A 93 10.60 12.47 30.23
N MET A 94 11.51 13.27 29.66
CA MET A 94 11.17 14.54 29.06
C MET A 94 10.15 14.35 27.93
N LYS A 95 8.96 14.94 28.11
CA LYS A 95 7.90 15.00 27.11
C LYS A 95 7.80 16.44 26.64
N TYR A 96 8.03 16.66 25.35
CA TYR A 96 7.93 17.97 24.75
C TYR A 96 6.48 18.25 24.35
N ASP A 97 5.82 19.19 25.03
CA ASP A 97 4.48 19.70 24.68
C ASP A 97 4.59 21.18 24.30
N CYS A 98 4.53 21.50 23.01
CA CYS A 98 4.43 22.88 22.52
C CYS A 98 2.96 23.23 22.18
N ASN A 99 2.35 24.05 23.04
CA ASN A 99 1.25 25.00 22.83
C ASN A 99 0.45 24.89 21.50
N GLY A 100 -0.21 23.75 21.26
CA GLY A 100 -1.28 23.61 20.27
C GLY A 100 -0.88 23.38 18.80
N SER A 101 0.40 23.18 18.48
CA SER A 101 0.80 22.74 17.12
C SER A 101 1.12 21.25 17.15
N ASN A 102 0.16 20.41 16.73
CA ASN A 102 0.37 18.96 16.67
C ASN A 102 1.34 18.63 15.52
N PHE A 103 2.61 18.36 15.85
CA PHE A 103 3.60 17.86 14.88
C PHE A 103 3.42 16.37 14.54
N TYR A 104 2.59 15.64 15.29
CA TYR A 104 2.31 14.21 15.10
C TYR A 104 0.91 13.99 14.53
N GLU A 105 0.80 13.15 13.50
CA GLU A 105 -0.46 12.50 13.10
C GLU A 105 -0.48 11.03 13.60
N HIS A 106 -1.67 10.46 13.80
CA HIS A 106 -1.88 9.03 14.10
C HIS A 106 -1.12 8.44 15.31
N GLN A 107 -1.00 9.20 16.42
CA GLN A 107 -0.36 8.74 17.67
C GLN A 107 1.15 8.43 17.50
N GLY A 108 1.84 9.10 16.59
CA GLY A 108 3.30 9.10 16.51
C GLY A 108 3.95 9.72 17.76
N ASN A 109 5.06 9.14 18.24
CA ASN A 109 5.88 9.73 19.29
C ASN A 109 6.94 10.62 18.64
N CYS A 110 6.76 11.95 18.68
CA CYS A 110 7.72 12.89 18.10
C CYS A 110 8.65 13.50 19.14
N PHE A 111 9.92 13.63 18.76
CA PHE A 111 11.01 14.19 19.53
C PHE A 111 11.45 15.51 18.88
N LEU A 112 11.70 16.54 19.67
CA LEU A 112 12.00 17.89 19.20
C LEU A 112 13.46 18.24 19.52
N ASP A 113 14.08 19.11 18.71
CA ASP A 113 15.51 19.48 18.82
C ASP A 113 15.79 20.61 19.85
N ASP A 114 14.79 21.43 20.22
CA ASP A 114 14.96 22.55 21.16
C ASP A 114 13.73 22.73 22.07
N ASP A 115 13.97 22.98 23.36
CA ASP A 115 12.96 23.16 24.42
C ASP A 115 12.12 24.44 24.28
N LYS A 116 12.65 25.47 23.62
CA LYS A 116 12.06 26.82 23.52
C LYS A 116 11.46 27.11 22.15
N CYS A 117 12.03 26.57 21.07
CA CYS A 117 11.44 26.65 19.73
C CYS A 117 12.08 25.66 18.74
N PRO A 118 11.51 24.45 18.56
CA PRO A 118 12.12 23.45 17.70
C PRO A 118 11.95 23.79 16.22
N THR A 119 13.05 23.73 15.48
CA THR A 119 13.11 23.90 14.02
C THR A 119 12.99 22.57 13.26
N SER A 120 13.21 21.45 13.95
CA SER A 120 13.11 20.10 13.40
C SER A 120 12.49 19.13 14.41
N ALA A 121 11.76 18.13 13.91
CA ALA A 121 11.05 17.14 14.71
C ALA A 121 11.28 15.74 14.13
N PHE A 122 11.67 14.78 14.96
CA PHE A 122 11.84 13.38 14.56
C PHE A 122 10.70 12.53 15.14
N CYS A 123 9.90 11.86 14.31
CA CYS A 123 8.76 11.07 14.77
C CYS A 123 9.00 9.56 14.68
N ALA A 124 8.85 8.86 15.82
CA ALA A 124 8.73 7.42 15.88
C ALA A 124 7.28 6.99 15.64
N CYS A 125 7.03 6.44 14.46
CA CYS A 125 5.70 6.06 14.03
C CYS A 125 5.29 4.67 14.53
N PRO A 126 4.02 4.49 14.96
CA PRO A 126 3.48 3.18 15.25
C PRO A 126 3.43 2.31 13.98
N ASN A 127 3.36 0.98 14.18
CA ASN A 127 3.29 0.03 13.07
C ASN A 127 2.22 0.43 12.05
N CYS A 128 2.57 0.30 10.77
CA CYS A 128 1.74 0.69 9.63
C CYS A 128 1.55 2.21 9.44
N TYR A 129 2.39 3.04 10.06
CA TYR A 129 2.47 4.48 9.77
C TYR A 129 3.91 4.89 9.45
N PHE A 130 4.07 5.88 8.58
CA PHE A 130 5.38 6.36 8.12
C PHE A 130 5.32 7.82 7.66
N GLY A 131 6.49 8.41 7.39
CA GLY A 131 6.67 9.84 7.11
C GLY A 131 7.21 10.60 8.31
N SER A 132 7.77 11.78 8.06
CA SER A 132 8.37 12.68 9.06
C SER A 132 7.45 13.04 10.22
N LYS A 133 6.13 12.98 10.03
CA LYS A 133 5.06 13.26 11.01
C LYS A 133 4.13 12.08 11.26
N CYS A 134 4.47 10.88 10.79
CA CYS A 134 3.58 9.70 10.79
C CYS A 134 2.25 9.91 10.06
N GLN A 135 2.28 10.77 9.04
CA GLN A 135 1.12 11.21 8.26
C GLN A 135 0.60 10.15 7.28
N PHE A 136 1.44 9.19 6.91
CA PHE A 136 1.07 8.14 5.97
C PHE A 136 0.71 6.85 6.70
N SER A 137 -0.31 6.14 6.23
CA SER A 137 -0.72 4.86 6.79
C SER A 137 -0.80 3.77 5.73
N THR A 138 -0.31 2.58 6.05
CA THR A 138 -0.56 1.35 5.28
C THR A 138 -1.81 0.59 5.74
N LYS A 139 -2.59 1.14 6.69
CA LYS A 139 -3.84 0.51 7.17
C LYS A 139 -5.01 0.62 6.18
N GLY A 140 -4.82 1.26 5.03
CA GLY A 140 -5.83 1.28 3.97
C GLY A 140 -6.02 -0.10 3.34
N SER A 141 -7.26 -0.44 3.00
CA SER A 141 -7.65 -1.70 2.35
C SER A 141 -7.07 -1.87 0.94
N THR A 142 -6.49 -0.81 0.36
CA THR A 142 -5.97 -0.77 -1.01
C THR A 142 -4.49 -0.37 -1.00
N LEU A 143 -3.65 -1.29 -1.44
CA LEU A 143 -2.22 -1.06 -1.63
C LEU A 143 -2.05 -0.13 -2.86
N SER A 144 -1.90 1.18 -2.64
CA SER A 144 -1.72 2.10 -3.76
C SER A 144 -0.30 2.01 -4.32
N LEU A 145 -0.20 2.11 -5.65
CA LEU A 145 1.08 2.23 -6.36
C LEU A 145 1.96 3.34 -5.77
N ASP A 146 1.35 4.45 -5.37
CA ASP A 146 2.04 5.62 -4.83
C ASP A 146 2.76 5.28 -3.51
N ILE A 147 2.15 4.45 -2.67
CA ILE A 147 2.72 4.00 -1.39
C ILE A 147 3.84 2.98 -1.62
N ILE A 148 3.64 2.01 -2.53
CA ILE A 148 4.60 0.93 -2.78
C ILE A 148 5.85 1.45 -3.47
N LEU A 149 5.68 2.26 -4.51
CA LEU A 149 6.77 2.68 -5.37
C LEU A 149 7.30 4.08 -5.03
N GLY A 150 6.45 4.99 -4.55
CA GLY A 150 6.81 6.39 -4.35
C GLY A 150 8.03 6.57 -3.44
N TYR A 151 8.13 5.77 -2.37
CA TYR A 151 9.27 5.86 -1.44
C TYR A 151 10.61 5.43 -2.06
N HIS A 152 10.57 4.54 -3.05
CA HIS A 152 11.77 4.05 -3.73
C HIS A 152 12.28 4.99 -4.83
N ILE A 153 11.46 5.95 -5.28
CA ILE A 153 11.85 6.93 -6.29
C ILE A 153 12.63 8.04 -5.60
N ARG A 154 13.86 8.29 -6.06
CA ARG A 154 14.68 9.41 -5.56
C ARG A 154 14.30 10.68 -6.30
N SER A 155 14.04 11.76 -5.55
CA SER A 155 13.82 13.10 -6.11
C SER A 155 15.06 13.58 -6.87
N SER A 156 14.84 14.41 -7.89
CA SER A 156 15.84 15.09 -8.75
C SER A 156 16.86 14.23 -9.50
N ASN A 157 16.85 12.90 -9.34
CA ASN A 157 17.69 11.98 -10.10
C ASN A 157 16.99 11.51 -11.38
N GLY A 158 17.71 11.57 -12.52
CA GLY A 158 17.22 11.02 -13.79
C GLY A 158 17.04 9.50 -13.75
N LEU A 159 16.24 8.95 -14.69
CA LEU A 159 15.86 7.53 -14.77
C LEU A 159 17.04 6.53 -14.68
N ASN A 160 18.20 6.88 -15.25
CA ASN A 160 19.38 6.01 -15.25
C ASN A 160 20.05 5.88 -13.87
N GLN A 161 19.89 6.88 -13.00
CA GLN A 161 20.49 6.95 -11.65
C GLN A 161 19.51 6.50 -10.55
N GLN A 162 18.30 6.09 -10.92
CA GLN A 162 17.31 5.54 -9.99
C GLN A 162 17.72 4.16 -9.47
N GLN A 163 17.14 3.76 -8.33
CA GLN A 163 17.42 2.48 -7.68
C GLN A 163 17.05 1.29 -8.59
N ILE A 164 17.72 0.15 -8.38
CA ILE A 164 17.47 -1.09 -9.13
C ILE A 164 15.98 -1.50 -9.04
N ILE A 165 15.34 -1.28 -7.89
CA ILE A 165 13.91 -1.56 -7.66
C ILE A 165 13.04 -0.84 -8.69
N ILE A 166 13.29 0.44 -8.96
CA ILE A 166 12.52 1.23 -9.93
C ILE A 166 12.75 0.74 -11.36
N LYS A 167 13.99 0.36 -11.72
CA LYS A 167 14.30 -0.19 -13.04
C LYS A 167 13.56 -1.51 -13.31
N ILE A 168 13.53 -2.40 -12.30
CA ILE A 168 12.75 -3.64 -12.37
C ILE A 168 11.25 -3.34 -12.51
N ALA A 169 10.73 -2.40 -11.72
CA ALA A 169 9.33 -2.00 -11.79
C ALA A 169 8.96 -1.46 -13.18
N ILE A 170 9.78 -0.58 -13.77
CA ILE A 170 9.59 -0.07 -15.14
C ILE A 170 9.53 -1.22 -16.15
N MET A 171 10.46 -2.18 -16.07
CA MET A 171 10.49 -3.34 -16.96
C MET A 171 9.21 -4.18 -16.83
N LEU A 172 8.79 -4.46 -15.59
CA LEU A 172 7.56 -5.22 -15.32
C LEU A 172 6.31 -4.49 -15.81
N PHE A 173 6.24 -3.16 -15.65
CA PHE A 173 5.14 -2.35 -16.18
C PHE A 173 5.06 -2.38 -17.71
N ILE A 174 6.20 -2.31 -18.40
CA ILE A 174 6.25 -2.44 -19.86
C ILE A 174 5.74 -3.82 -20.30
N VAL A 175 6.15 -4.88 -19.61
CA VAL A 175 5.69 -6.25 -19.89
C VAL A 175 4.17 -6.38 -19.71
N ILE A 176 3.63 -5.90 -18.58
CA ILE A 176 2.18 -5.91 -18.32
C ILE A 176 1.42 -5.11 -19.37
N PHE A 177 1.94 -3.94 -19.75
CA PHE A 177 1.33 -3.09 -20.77
C PHE A 177 1.27 -3.80 -22.12
N VAL A 178 2.38 -4.35 -22.61
CA VAL A 178 2.45 -5.03 -23.91
C VAL A 178 1.51 -6.24 -23.97
N PHE A 179 1.60 -7.16 -23.00
CA PHE A 179 0.73 -8.34 -22.98
C PHE A 179 -0.74 -7.97 -22.78
N GLY A 180 -1.01 -7.02 -21.90
CA GLY A 180 -2.36 -6.51 -21.67
C GLY A 180 -2.97 -5.91 -22.94
N SER A 181 -2.22 -5.06 -23.65
CA SER A 181 -2.67 -4.41 -24.88
C SER A 181 -2.95 -5.42 -25.99
N ILE A 182 -2.08 -6.42 -26.18
CA ILE A 182 -2.29 -7.49 -27.16
C ILE A 182 -3.58 -8.26 -26.83
N ASN A 183 -3.74 -8.68 -25.57
CA ASN A 183 -4.93 -9.43 -25.14
C ASN A 183 -6.23 -8.62 -25.30
N ALA A 184 -6.23 -7.35 -24.88
CA ALA A 184 -7.37 -6.47 -25.01
C ALA A 184 -7.73 -6.22 -26.48
N PHE A 185 -6.73 -6.00 -27.34
CA PHE A 185 -6.93 -5.80 -28.77
C PHE A 185 -7.51 -7.03 -29.47
N LEU A 186 -6.93 -8.22 -29.24
CA LEU A 186 -7.43 -9.47 -29.82
C LEU A 186 -8.87 -9.79 -29.35
N SER A 187 -9.15 -9.57 -28.07
CA SER A 187 -10.49 -9.73 -27.50
C SER A 187 -11.49 -8.76 -28.13
N PHE A 188 -11.11 -7.49 -28.28
CA PHE A 188 -11.92 -6.47 -28.93
C PHE A 188 -12.27 -6.87 -30.37
N GLN A 189 -11.28 -7.27 -31.17
CA GLN A 189 -11.53 -7.70 -32.56
C GLN A 189 -12.46 -8.92 -32.62
N THR A 190 -12.28 -9.88 -31.71
CA THR A 190 -13.11 -11.08 -31.64
C THR A 190 -14.57 -10.73 -31.35
N PHE A 191 -14.84 -9.96 -30.30
CA PHE A 191 -16.21 -9.66 -29.88
C PHE A 191 -16.88 -8.54 -30.69
N ARG A 192 -16.14 -7.79 -31.49
CA ARG A 192 -16.68 -6.79 -32.43
C ARG A 192 -17.49 -7.41 -33.57
N GLN A 193 -17.25 -8.68 -33.93
CA GLN A 193 -17.93 -9.32 -35.04
C GLN A 193 -19.45 -9.46 -34.77
N LYS A 194 -20.28 -8.83 -35.61
CA LYS A 194 -21.75 -8.82 -35.47
C LYS A 194 -22.36 -10.22 -35.42
N HIS A 195 -21.78 -11.18 -36.15
CA HIS A 195 -22.22 -12.57 -36.15
C HIS A 195 -22.15 -13.22 -34.75
N ILE A 196 -21.18 -12.84 -33.93
CA ILE A 196 -20.95 -13.43 -32.61
C ILE A 196 -21.84 -12.76 -31.55
N GLN A 197 -22.26 -11.50 -31.77
CA GLN A 197 -23.12 -10.72 -30.87
C GLN A 197 -24.60 -11.17 -30.85
N ASN A 198 -24.83 -12.47 -30.87
CA ASN A 198 -26.15 -13.10 -30.88
C ASN A 198 -26.75 -13.31 -29.49
N VAL A 199 -25.97 -13.13 -28.43
CA VAL A 199 -26.39 -13.31 -27.03
C VAL A 199 -25.82 -12.19 -26.17
N GLY A 200 -26.53 -11.80 -25.10
CA GLY A 200 -26.10 -10.75 -24.17
C GLY A 200 -24.72 -11.01 -23.54
N CYS A 201 -24.38 -12.28 -23.27
CA CYS A 201 -23.04 -12.68 -22.82
C CYS A 201 -21.90 -12.09 -23.67
N VAL A 202 -22.06 -12.05 -24.99
CA VAL A 202 -21.01 -11.52 -25.89
C VAL A 202 -20.94 -9.99 -25.82
N ILE A 203 -22.07 -9.33 -25.57
CA ILE A 203 -22.12 -7.87 -25.36
C ILE A 203 -21.37 -7.48 -24.07
N TYR A 204 -21.54 -8.25 -22.99
CA TYR A 204 -20.76 -8.04 -21.76
C TYR A 204 -19.26 -8.25 -21.99
N LEU A 205 -18.86 -9.30 -22.72
CA LEU A 205 -17.46 -9.55 -23.06
C LEU A 205 -16.86 -8.44 -23.96
N TYR A 206 -17.66 -7.93 -24.90
CA TYR A 206 -17.26 -6.79 -25.72
C TYR A 206 -17.02 -5.54 -24.87
N ALA A 207 -17.96 -5.20 -23.96
CA ALA A 207 -17.79 -4.08 -23.03
C ALA A 207 -16.58 -4.27 -22.11
N SER A 208 -16.38 -5.47 -21.57
CA SER A 208 -15.22 -5.84 -20.75
C SER A 208 -13.89 -5.67 -21.50
N SER A 209 -13.84 -6.00 -22.80
CA SER A 209 -12.62 -5.78 -23.61
C SER A 209 -12.26 -4.30 -23.79
N ILE A 210 -13.28 -3.43 -23.97
CA ILE A 210 -13.08 -1.98 -24.07
C ILE A 210 -12.61 -1.42 -22.72
N ILE A 211 -13.29 -1.81 -21.62
CA ILE A 211 -12.93 -1.40 -20.26
C ILE A 211 -11.51 -1.86 -19.93
N SER A 212 -11.13 -3.09 -20.27
CA SER A 212 -9.78 -3.61 -20.03
C SER A 212 -8.70 -2.81 -20.76
N MET A 213 -8.96 -2.42 -22.01
CA MET A 213 -8.06 -1.54 -22.77
C MET A 213 -7.90 -0.18 -22.08
N ILE A 214 -9.00 0.42 -21.62
CA ILE A 214 -9.00 1.69 -20.89
C ILE A 214 -8.23 1.57 -19.57
N ILE A 215 -8.42 0.49 -18.79
CA ILE A 215 -7.68 0.23 -17.54
C ILE A 215 -6.18 0.20 -17.78
N ILE A 216 -5.71 -0.52 -18.81
CA ILE A 216 -4.28 -0.62 -19.12
C ILE A 216 -3.68 0.75 -19.46
N ILE A 217 -4.41 1.59 -20.20
CA ILE A 217 -4.00 2.95 -20.52
C ILE A 217 -3.91 3.80 -19.25
N PHE A 218 -4.95 3.82 -18.41
CA PHE A 218 -4.94 4.59 -17.17
C PHE A 218 -3.87 4.11 -16.18
N LEU A 219 -3.59 2.81 -16.13
CA LEU A 219 -2.55 2.25 -15.28
C LEU A 219 -1.15 2.71 -15.76
N ALA A 220 -0.92 2.68 -17.07
CA ALA A 220 0.32 3.19 -17.67
C ALA A 220 0.49 4.70 -17.44
N LEU A 221 -0.60 5.48 -17.58
CA LEU A 221 -0.60 6.90 -17.26
C LEU A 221 -0.33 7.15 -15.78
N LYS A 222 -0.97 6.41 -14.86
CA LYS A 222 -0.74 6.51 -13.41
C LYS A 222 0.74 6.32 -13.09
N PHE A 223 1.33 5.23 -13.58
CA PHE A 223 2.74 4.91 -13.35
C PHE A 223 3.68 5.98 -13.93
N SER A 224 3.39 6.43 -15.16
CA SER A 224 4.21 7.45 -15.82
C SER A 224 4.15 8.78 -15.09
N PHE A 225 2.96 9.23 -14.66
CA PHE A 225 2.82 10.43 -13.86
C PHE A 225 3.52 10.27 -12.51
N LEU A 226 3.31 9.17 -11.78
CA LEU A 226 4.02 8.93 -10.52
C LEU A 226 5.54 9.12 -10.66
N LEU A 227 6.15 8.52 -11.70
CA LEU A 227 7.58 8.69 -11.99
C LEU A 227 7.96 10.14 -12.30
N LEU A 228 7.25 10.79 -13.21
CA LEU A 228 7.56 12.17 -13.64
C LEU A 228 7.40 13.18 -12.49
N ILE A 229 6.42 12.93 -11.61
CA ILE A 229 6.15 13.73 -10.42
C ILE A 229 7.31 13.62 -9.43
N HIS A 230 7.67 12.40 -9.05
CA HIS A 230 8.70 12.18 -8.04
C HIS A 230 10.11 12.50 -8.55
N ILE A 231 10.39 12.44 -9.85
CA ILE A 231 11.67 12.90 -10.43
C ILE A 231 11.76 14.44 -10.45
N GLY A 232 10.65 15.15 -10.24
CA GLY A 232 10.60 16.62 -10.26
C GLY A 232 10.46 17.22 -11.66
N SER A 233 10.10 16.41 -12.67
CA SER A 233 9.90 16.89 -14.04
C SER A 233 8.58 17.66 -14.19
N ILE A 234 7.58 17.32 -13.39
CA ILE A 234 6.34 18.08 -13.29
C ILE A 234 6.39 18.80 -11.95
N THR A 235 5.82 20.01 -11.86
CA THR A 235 5.77 20.79 -10.60
C THR A 235 4.40 21.43 -10.39
N ASN A 236 3.47 21.27 -11.34
CA ASN A 236 2.16 21.91 -11.27
C ASN A 236 1.25 21.23 -10.25
N ARG A 237 1.03 21.90 -9.12
CA ARG A 237 0.20 21.41 -8.01
C ARG A 237 -1.25 21.12 -8.43
N THR A 238 -1.83 21.93 -9.31
CA THR A 238 -3.20 21.71 -9.80
C THR A 238 -3.30 20.43 -10.60
N PHE A 239 -2.30 20.14 -11.43
CA PHE A 239 -2.23 18.88 -12.18
C PHE A 239 -2.15 17.68 -11.23
N TYR A 240 -1.36 17.78 -10.15
CA TYR A 240 -1.24 16.71 -9.14
C TYR A 240 -2.55 16.47 -8.42
N TYR A 241 -3.24 17.55 -8.07
CA TYR A 241 -4.51 17.44 -7.38
C TYR A 241 -5.56 16.76 -8.25
N ILE A 242 -5.70 17.19 -9.51
CA ILE A 242 -6.65 16.57 -10.46
C ILE A 242 -6.29 15.10 -10.70
N GLN A 243 -5.01 14.77 -10.88
CA GLN A 243 -4.54 13.41 -11.07
C GLN A 243 -4.85 12.52 -9.86
N CYS A 244 -4.57 13.03 -8.65
CA CYS A 244 -4.81 12.38 -7.37
C CYS A 244 -6.30 12.03 -7.17
N LEU A 245 -7.20 12.95 -7.54
CA LEU A 245 -8.64 12.73 -7.47
C LEU A 245 -9.16 11.77 -8.54
N SER A 246 -8.69 11.93 -9.78
CA SER A 246 -9.35 11.32 -10.94
C SER A 246 -8.86 9.90 -11.24
N ILE A 247 -7.54 9.68 -11.31
CA ILE A 247 -6.99 8.45 -11.86
C ILE A 247 -7.34 7.23 -11.00
N ASP A 248 -7.20 7.36 -9.68
CA ASP A 248 -7.50 6.25 -8.77
C ASP A 248 -8.99 5.92 -8.71
N PHE A 249 -9.84 6.94 -8.68
CA PHE A 249 -11.28 6.75 -8.75
C PHE A 249 -11.71 6.03 -10.04
N LEU A 250 -11.16 6.45 -11.19
CA LEU A 250 -11.47 5.84 -12.49
C LEU A 250 -10.96 4.40 -12.57
N LEU A 251 -9.71 4.15 -12.17
CA LEU A 251 -9.14 2.80 -12.17
C LEU A 251 -9.94 1.85 -11.29
N ARG A 252 -10.27 2.26 -10.06
CA ARG A 252 -11.06 1.46 -9.11
C ARG A 252 -12.46 1.17 -9.65
N SER A 253 -13.15 2.18 -10.18
CA SER A 253 -14.49 2.01 -10.76
C SER A 253 -14.50 1.09 -11.99
N LEU A 254 -13.51 1.22 -12.87
CA LEU A 254 -13.39 0.39 -14.08
C LEU A 254 -13.05 -1.06 -13.75
N LEU A 255 -12.13 -1.29 -12.80
CA LEU A 255 -11.77 -2.64 -12.33
C LEU A 255 -13.00 -3.35 -11.74
N CYS A 256 -13.70 -2.70 -10.81
CA CYS A 256 -14.93 -3.28 -10.24
C CYS A 256 -16.00 -3.50 -11.30
N THR A 257 -16.15 -2.60 -12.28
CA THR A 257 -17.09 -2.80 -13.39
C THR A 257 -16.75 -4.07 -14.15
N ASN A 258 -15.46 -4.32 -14.42
CA ASN A 258 -15.01 -5.51 -15.11
C ASN A 258 -15.35 -6.81 -14.35
N ASP A 259 -15.18 -6.82 -13.02
CA ASP A 259 -15.53 -7.97 -12.16
C ASP A 259 -17.04 -8.28 -12.21
N TRP A 260 -17.87 -7.23 -12.14
CA TRP A 260 -19.32 -7.36 -12.27
C TRP A 260 -19.75 -7.83 -13.67
N LEU A 261 -19.10 -7.35 -14.72
CA LEU A 261 -19.35 -7.85 -16.07
C LEU A 261 -19.02 -9.34 -16.20
N SER A 262 -17.94 -9.81 -15.57
CA SER A 262 -17.62 -11.23 -15.51
C SER A 262 -18.73 -12.02 -14.80
N ALA A 263 -19.24 -11.51 -13.67
CA ALA A 263 -20.36 -12.12 -12.98
C ALA A 263 -21.63 -12.19 -13.86
N PHE A 264 -21.96 -11.13 -14.60
CA PHE A 264 -23.09 -11.15 -15.54
C PHE A 264 -22.89 -12.13 -16.69
N VAL A 265 -21.67 -12.29 -17.20
CA VAL A 265 -21.32 -13.33 -18.17
C VAL A 265 -21.61 -14.72 -17.60
N ALA A 266 -21.21 -14.99 -16.35
CA ALA A 266 -21.45 -16.27 -15.71
C ALA A 266 -22.95 -16.56 -15.52
N ILE A 267 -23.73 -15.56 -15.06
CA ILE A 267 -25.19 -15.67 -14.92
C ILE A 267 -25.85 -15.96 -16.28
N GLU A 268 -25.53 -15.21 -17.33
CA GLU A 268 -26.09 -15.44 -18.67
C GLU A 268 -25.76 -16.83 -19.21
N ARG A 269 -24.52 -17.31 -19.00
CA ARG A 269 -24.12 -18.66 -19.40
C ARG A 269 -24.91 -19.73 -18.65
N ALA A 270 -25.07 -19.58 -17.33
CA ALA A 270 -25.88 -20.49 -16.53
C ALA A 270 -27.36 -20.48 -16.98
N MET A 271 -27.95 -19.31 -17.21
CA MET A 271 -29.32 -19.19 -17.71
C MET A 271 -29.51 -19.81 -19.10
N ASN A 272 -28.53 -19.66 -19.99
CA ASN A 272 -28.57 -20.28 -21.32
C ASN A 272 -28.60 -21.81 -21.22
N VAL A 273 -27.80 -22.40 -20.33
CA VAL A 273 -27.79 -23.85 -20.07
C VAL A 273 -29.09 -24.31 -19.40
N VAL A 274 -29.60 -23.57 -18.41
CA VAL A 274 -30.85 -23.89 -17.69
C VAL A 274 -32.07 -23.86 -18.62
N LYS A 275 -32.20 -22.81 -19.44
CA LYS A 275 -33.38 -22.60 -20.29
C LYS A 275 -33.28 -23.32 -21.63
N GLY A 276 -32.08 -23.66 -22.08
CA GLY A 276 -31.83 -24.35 -23.35
C GLY A 276 -32.57 -23.67 -24.51
N VAL A 277 -33.42 -24.42 -25.22
CA VAL A 277 -34.19 -23.93 -26.37
C VAL A 277 -35.18 -22.80 -26.02
N LYS A 278 -35.59 -22.66 -24.76
CA LYS A 278 -36.50 -21.58 -24.31
C LYS A 278 -35.76 -20.26 -24.02
N PHE A 279 -34.44 -20.20 -24.24
CA PHE A 279 -33.66 -19.00 -23.98
C PHE A 279 -33.91 -17.90 -25.04
N ASN A 280 -34.47 -16.77 -24.60
CA ASN A 280 -34.74 -15.63 -25.48
C ASN A 280 -33.50 -14.74 -25.65
N LYS A 281 -32.83 -14.93 -26.79
CA LYS A 281 -31.62 -14.19 -27.17
C LYS A 281 -31.85 -12.69 -27.35
N THR A 282 -32.98 -12.27 -27.91
CA THR A 282 -33.28 -10.85 -28.17
C THR A 282 -33.45 -10.08 -26.86
N LYS A 283 -34.20 -10.66 -25.90
CA LYS A 283 -34.36 -10.08 -24.56
C LYS A 283 -33.02 -10.00 -23.83
N SER A 284 -32.20 -11.05 -23.91
CA SER A 284 -30.84 -11.07 -23.33
C SER A 284 -29.96 -9.93 -23.87
N LYS A 285 -29.97 -9.66 -25.18
CA LYS A 285 -29.21 -8.54 -25.77
C LYS A 285 -29.65 -7.17 -25.22
N GLN A 286 -30.96 -6.94 -25.11
CA GLN A 286 -31.49 -5.67 -24.62
C GLN A 286 -31.17 -5.47 -23.15
N LEU A 287 -31.35 -6.51 -22.32
CA LEU A 287 -30.99 -6.47 -20.91
C LEU A 287 -29.50 -6.19 -20.71
N ALA A 288 -28.63 -6.83 -21.50
CA ALA A 288 -27.19 -6.61 -21.38
C ALA A 288 -26.77 -5.15 -21.55
N LYS A 289 -27.33 -4.45 -22.55
CA LYS A 289 -27.02 -3.03 -22.77
C LYS A 289 -27.41 -2.14 -21.59
N TRP A 290 -28.60 -2.38 -21.02
CA TRP A 290 -29.08 -1.63 -19.85
C TRP A 290 -28.27 -1.96 -18.59
N MET A 291 -27.98 -3.24 -18.35
CA MET A 291 -27.23 -3.67 -17.17
C MET A 291 -25.80 -3.09 -17.16
N ILE A 292 -25.14 -2.99 -18.32
CA ILE A 292 -23.82 -2.34 -18.43
C ILE A 292 -23.88 -0.89 -17.96
N LEU A 293 -24.88 -0.12 -18.42
CA LEU A 293 -25.03 1.29 -18.03
C LEU A 293 -25.35 1.42 -16.54
N ILE A 294 -26.30 0.63 -16.04
CA ILE A 294 -26.73 0.67 -14.64
C ILE A 294 -25.56 0.32 -13.71
N ILE A 295 -24.77 -0.70 -14.03
CA ILE A 295 -23.68 -1.12 -13.15
C ILE A 295 -22.56 -0.08 -13.10
N MET A 296 -22.23 0.57 -14.23
CA MET A 296 -21.24 1.65 -14.25
C MET A 296 -21.66 2.83 -13.37
N VAL A 297 -22.94 3.22 -13.41
CA VAL A 297 -23.47 4.30 -12.56
C VAL A 297 -23.48 3.88 -11.10
N PHE A 298 -23.95 2.68 -10.79
CA PHE A 298 -23.97 2.15 -9.43
C PHE A 298 -22.57 2.15 -8.80
N ILE A 299 -21.57 1.62 -9.51
CA ILE A 299 -20.19 1.54 -9.04
C ILE A 299 -19.57 2.94 -8.85
N SER A 300 -19.85 3.86 -9.77
CA SER A 300 -19.36 5.24 -9.66
C SER A 300 -19.92 5.93 -8.41
N ILE A 301 -21.20 5.72 -8.09
CA ILE A 301 -21.84 6.25 -6.88
C ILE A 301 -21.24 5.61 -5.64
N THR A 302 -21.02 4.30 -5.63
CA THR A 302 -20.46 3.62 -4.45
C THR A 302 -19.05 4.08 -4.13
N PHE A 303 -18.24 4.47 -5.11
CA PHE A 303 -16.86 4.94 -4.89
C PHE A 303 -16.68 6.46 -4.85
N ILE A 304 -17.75 7.25 -4.97
CA ILE A 304 -17.64 8.72 -5.01
C ILE A 304 -17.06 9.33 -3.73
N TYR A 305 -17.14 8.62 -2.60
CA TYR A 305 -16.57 9.10 -1.34
C TYR A 305 -15.03 9.12 -1.36
N ASP A 306 -14.38 8.27 -2.16
CA ASP A 306 -12.92 8.14 -2.22
C ASP A 306 -12.26 9.45 -2.70
N PRO A 307 -12.62 10.02 -3.88
CA PRO A 307 -12.04 11.30 -4.30
C PRO A 307 -12.37 12.45 -3.34
N LEU A 308 -13.52 12.44 -2.67
CA LEU A 308 -13.88 13.52 -1.73
C LEU A 308 -12.99 13.59 -0.49
N HIS A 309 -12.32 12.48 -0.13
CA HIS A 309 -11.43 12.41 1.04
C HIS A 309 -9.94 12.40 0.66
N ARG A 310 -9.63 12.56 -0.63
CA ARG A 310 -8.24 12.64 -1.11
C ARG A 310 -7.72 14.07 -1.01
N ASN A 311 -6.51 14.19 -0.49
CA ASN A 311 -5.80 15.45 -0.38
C ASN A 311 -4.33 15.27 -0.72
N LEU A 312 -3.70 16.37 -1.12
CA LEU A 312 -2.25 16.44 -1.26
C LEU A 312 -1.61 16.81 0.08
N VAL A 313 -0.54 16.10 0.43
CA VAL A 313 0.29 16.39 1.60
C VAL A 313 1.72 16.62 1.13
N ASP A 314 2.28 17.78 1.49
CA ASP A 314 3.67 18.11 1.20
C ASP A 314 4.59 17.57 2.30
N ASP A 315 5.67 16.94 1.89
CA ASP A 315 6.78 16.52 2.72
C ASP A 315 7.94 17.49 2.49
N GLU A 316 8.07 18.47 3.38
CA GLU A 316 9.05 19.56 3.28
C GLU A 316 10.49 19.05 3.42
N GLU A 317 10.72 17.96 4.15
CA GLU A 317 12.06 17.39 4.37
C GLU A 317 12.57 16.68 3.11
N GLU A 318 11.71 15.87 2.48
CA GLU A 318 12.08 15.15 1.26
C GLU A 318 11.76 15.92 -0.03
N GLN A 319 11.15 17.10 0.09
CA GLN A 319 10.66 17.94 -1.02
C GLN A 319 9.74 17.15 -1.96
N ARG A 320 8.74 16.46 -1.40
CA ARG A 320 7.81 15.56 -2.12
C ARG A 320 6.36 15.91 -1.85
N VAL A 321 5.50 15.61 -2.82
CA VAL A 321 4.05 15.76 -2.68
C VAL A 321 3.39 14.40 -2.79
N TRP A 322 2.55 14.06 -1.82
CA TRP A 322 1.87 12.77 -1.72
C TRP A 322 0.36 12.94 -1.90
N CYS A 323 -0.26 12.01 -2.64
CA CYS A 323 -1.70 11.87 -2.71
C CYS A 323 -2.17 10.88 -1.64
N VAL A 324 -2.91 11.36 -0.63
CA VAL A 324 -3.34 10.53 0.50
C VAL A 324 -4.85 10.62 0.73
N THR A 325 -5.45 9.53 1.18
CA THR A 325 -6.83 9.48 1.64
C THR A 325 -6.88 9.74 3.15
N LYS A 326 -7.59 10.79 3.56
CA LYS A 326 -7.82 11.09 4.99
C LYS A 326 -9.23 10.64 5.38
N TYR A 327 -9.35 9.38 5.78
CA TYR A 327 -10.63 8.81 6.24
C TYR A 327 -10.81 8.98 7.76
N SER A 328 -11.99 9.42 8.17
CA SER A 328 -12.45 9.24 9.55
C SER A 328 -12.63 7.74 9.86
N SER A 329 -12.68 7.37 11.14
CA SER A 329 -12.88 5.98 11.56
C SER A 329 -14.16 5.36 10.98
N SER A 330 -15.24 6.13 10.85
CA SER A 330 -16.48 5.67 10.21
C SER A 330 -16.30 5.44 8.70
N MET A 331 -15.59 6.33 8.00
CA MET A 331 -15.33 6.19 6.58
C MET A 331 -14.38 5.03 6.25
N GLN A 332 -13.43 4.71 7.13
CA GLN A 332 -12.59 3.52 6.96
C GLN A 332 -13.43 2.22 6.96
N THR A 333 -14.41 2.13 7.85
CA THR A 333 -15.35 1.01 7.89
C THR A 333 -16.18 0.93 6.61
N VAL A 334 -16.66 2.07 6.10
CA VAL A 334 -17.41 2.12 4.83
C VAL A 334 -16.53 1.68 3.66
N ASP A 335 -15.28 2.15 3.56
CA ASP A 335 -14.35 1.73 2.51
C ASP A 335 -14.12 0.22 2.52
N TRP A 336 -13.90 -0.34 3.70
CA TRP A 336 -13.71 -1.76 3.88
C TRP A 336 -14.94 -2.58 3.47
N ILE A 337 -16.14 -2.17 3.91
CA ILE A 337 -17.41 -2.83 3.54
C ILE A 337 -17.62 -2.80 2.03
N MET A 338 -17.42 -1.64 1.40
CA MET A 338 -17.60 -1.47 -0.05
C MET A 338 -16.62 -2.34 -0.83
N ASN A 339 -15.33 -2.35 -0.44
CA ASN A 339 -14.34 -3.21 -1.07
C ASN A 339 -14.69 -4.69 -0.99
N ILE A 340 -15.08 -5.16 0.21
CA ILE A 340 -15.48 -6.55 0.40
C ILE A 340 -16.72 -6.88 -0.42
N PHE A 341 -17.71 -5.99 -0.44
CA PHE A 341 -18.93 -6.20 -1.21
C PHE A 341 -18.64 -6.33 -2.71
N HIS A 342 -17.92 -5.36 -3.29
CA HIS A 342 -17.63 -5.35 -4.73
C HIS A 342 -16.66 -6.45 -5.16
N PHE A 343 -15.82 -6.96 -4.27
CA PHE A 343 -14.94 -8.10 -4.56
C PHE A 343 -15.65 -9.45 -4.38
N SER A 344 -16.30 -9.65 -3.24
CA SER A 344 -16.80 -10.96 -2.83
C SER A 344 -18.07 -11.35 -3.59
N LEU A 345 -18.96 -10.40 -3.87
CA LEU A 345 -20.25 -10.71 -4.49
C LEU A 345 -20.10 -11.18 -5.96
N PRO A 346 -19.33 -10.52 -6.83
CA PRO A 346 -19.03 -11.06 -8.16
C PRO A 346 -18.35 -12.42 -8.13
N LEU A 347 -17.43 -12.64 -7.18
CA LEU A 347 -16.73 -13.92 -7.01
C LEU A 347 -17.71 -15.05 -6.67
N LEU A 348 -18.59 -14.83 -5.68
CA LEU A 348 -19.61 -15.80 -5.27
C LEU A 348 -20.57 -16.11 -6.43
N ILE A 349 -20.98 -15.10 -7.20
CA ILE A 349 -21.84 -15.30 -8.38
C ILE A 349 -21.15 -16.18 -9.43
N ASN A 350 -19.89 -15.91 -9.74
CA ASN A 350 -19.11 -16.71 -10.69
C ASN A 350 -18.99 -18.17 -10.24
N PHE A 351 -18.70 -18.38 -8.95
CA PHE A 351 -18.58 -19.71 -8.36
C PHE A 351 -19.90 -20.49 -8.44
N ILE A 352 -21.00 -19.90 -7.95
CA ILE A 352 -22.33 -20.52 -7.97
C ILE A 352 -22.77 -20.81 -9.40
N SER A 353 -22.59 -19.86 -10.33
CA SER A 353 -22.95 -20.04 -11.74
C SER A 353 -22.17 -21.19 -12.39
N SER A 354 -20.89 -21.34 -12.05
CA SER A 354 -20.05 -22.43 -12.55
C SER A 354 -20.54 -23.79 -12.03
N LEU A 355 -20.89 -23.88 -10.75
CA LEU A 355 -21.47 -25.10 -10.17
C LEU A 355 -22.80 -25.47 -10.87
N VAL A 356 -23.69 -24.50 -11.06
CA VAL A 356 -24.97 -24.71 -11.77
C VAL A 356 -24.75 -25.26 -13.18
N ILE A 357 -23.79 -24.71 -13.93
CA ILE A 357 -23.45 -25.19 -15.27
C ILE A 357 -22.97 -26.65 -15.22
N ILE A 358 -22.04 -26.98 -14.31
CA ILE A 358 -21.49 -28.34 -14.15
C ILE A 358 -22.61 -29.35 -13.85
N PHE A 359 -23.46 -29.06 -12.86
CA PHE A 359 -24.55 -29.96 -12.47
C PHE A 359 -25.56 -30.18 -13.60
N ILE A 360 -25.97 -29.11 -14.31
CA ILE A 360 -26.97 -29.23 -15.37
C ILE A 360 -26.39 -29.94 -16.60
N LEU A 361 -25.13 -29.68 -16.95
CA LEU A 361 -24.46 -30.39 -18.04
C LEU A 361 -24.27 -31.88 -17.73
N ALA A 362 -23.87 -32.22 -16.50
CA ALA A 362 -23.76 -33.61 -16.05
C ALA A 362 -25.12 -34.32 -16.11
N ARG A 363 -26.19 -33.68 -15.62
CA ARG A 363 -27.55 -34.23 -15.66
C ARG A 363 -28.07 -34.41 -17.07
N THR A 364 -27.81 -33.45 -17.96
CA THR A 364 -28.23 -33.52 -19.36
C THR A 364 -27.50 -34.65 -20.10
N ARG A 365 -26.19 -34.81 -19.88
CA ARG A 365 -25.40 -35.90 -20.47
C ARG A 365 -25.84 -37.27 -19.98
N SER A 366 -26.09 -37.43 -18.68
CA SER A 366 -26.61 -38.69 -18.11
C SER A 366 -27.98 -39.08 -18.69
N LYS A 367 -28.85 -38.10 -18.98
CA LYS A 367 -30.14 -38.37 -19.64
C LYS A 367 -29.99 -38.76 -21.12
N SER A 368 -28.98 -38.26 -21.82
CA SER A 368 -28.76 -38.54 -23.25
C SER A 368 -27.90 -39.79 -23.51
N GLN A 369 -26.96 -40.09 -22.61
CA GLN A 369 -26.09 -41.28 -22.67
C GLN A 369 -26.47 -42.24 -21.54
N LYS A 370 -27.34 -43.21 -21.86
CA LYS A 370 -27.81 -44.23 -20.90
C LYS A 370 -26.72 -45.22 -20.44
N THR A 371 -25.52 -45.13 -21.00
CA THR A 371 -24.41 -46.09 -20.75
C THR A 371 -23.59 -45.78 -19.50
N LYS A 372 -23.72 -44.61 -18.89
CA LYS A 372 -23.00 -44.21 -17.67
C LYS A 372 -23.96 -43.62 -16.63
N SER A 373 -23.62 -43.77 -15.36
CA SER A 373 -24.42 -43.22 -14.25
C SER A 373 -24.26 -41.70 -14.12
N TYR A 374 -25.21 -41.04 -13.45
CA TYR A 374 -25.12 -39.61 -13.17
C TYR A 374 -23.88 -39.24 -12.36
N GLU A 375 -23.51 -40.07 -11.38
CA GLU A 375 -22.33 -39.86 -10.53
C GLU A 375 -21.02 -39.95 -11.34
N GLU A 376 -20.94 -40.89 -12.28
CA GLU A 376 -19.79 -41.04 -13.17
C GLU A 376 -19.60 -39.82 -14.08
N HIS A 377 -20.70 -39.29 -14.65
CA HIS A 377 -20.66 -38.08 -15.46
C HIS A 377 -20.33 -36.82 -14.64
N LEU A 378 -20.83 -36.73 -13.41
CA LEU A 378 -20.51 -35.63 -12.50
C LEU A 378 -19.03 -35.66 -12.10
N PHE A 379 -18.50 -36.84 -11.76
CA PHE A 379 -17.09 -37.03 -11.42
C PHE A 379 -16.17 -36.73 -12.62
N GLU A 380 -16.52 -37.16 -13.84
CA GLU A 380 -15.79 -36.79 -15.06
C GLU A 380 -15.80 -35.27 -15.30
N GLN A 381 -16.93 -34.60 -15.10
CA GLN A 381 -17.02 -33.15 -15.28
C GLN A 381 -16.21 -32.37 -14.23
N ILE A 382 -16.24 -32.80 -12.97
CA ILE A 382 -15.42 -32.22 -11.89
C ILE A 382 -13.93 -32.48 -12.15
N LYS A 383 -13.56 -33.67 -12.65
CA LYS A 383 -12.17 -34.00 -13.02
C LYS A 383 -11.69 -33.20 -14.23
N TYR A 384 -12.56 -32.97 -15.22
CA TYR A 384 -12.26 -32.15 -16.40
C TYR A 384 -12.12 -30.66 -16.03
N HIS A 385 -12.97 -30.16 -15.14
CA HIS A 385 -12.93 -28.76 -14.64
C HIS A 385 -12.13 -28.61 -13.34
N LYS A 386 -11.22 -29.53 -13.01
CA LYS A 386 -10.42 -29.51 -11.78
C LYS A 386 -9.63 -28.20 -11.58
N HIS A 387 -9.35 -27.48 -12.67
CA HIS A 387 -8.71 -26.17 -12.66
C HIS A 387 -9.62 -25.03 -12.18
N LEU A 388 -10.94 -25.14 -12.34
CA LEU A 388 -11.92 -24.16 -11.82
C LEU A 388 -12.21 -24.33 -10.32
N CYS A 389 -12.05 -25.54 -9.78
CA CYS A 389 -12.25 -25.83 -8.35
C CYS A 389 -10.97 -25.72 -7.50
N LYS A 390 -9.83 -25.35 -8.09
CA LYS A 390 -8.54 -25.18 -7.39
C LYS A 390 -8.31 -23.77 -6.83
N PHE A 391 -9.31 -22.90 -6.87
CA PHE A 391 -9.30 -21.55 -6.28
C PHE A 391 -10.14 -21.47 -4.98
N VAL A 392 -10.08 -22.52 -4.16
CA VAL A 392 -10.46 -22.46 -2.74
C VAL A 392 -9.27 -22.88 -1.92
#